data_AF-A0A940WIV1-F1
#
_entry.id   AF-A0A940WIV1-F1
#
_cell.length_a   1.000
_cell.length_b   1.000
_cell.length_c   1.000
_cell.angle_alpha   90.00
_cell.angle_beta   90.00
_cell.angle_gamma   90.00
#
_symmetry.space_group_name_H-M   'P 1'
#
loop_
_entity.id
_entity.type
_entity.pdbx_description
1 polymer ?
#
loop_
_entity_poly.entity_id
_entity_poly.type
_entity_poly.pdbx_seq_one_letter_code
_entity_poly.pdbx_strand_id
1 'polypeptide(L)' 'MRSDTVKKGFERAPHRSLLKAAGLTDADMGKPFIALCNSFV' A
#
# COMPACT_ATOMS: atom_id res chain seq x y z
N MET A 1 6.05 7.54 -8.44
CA MET A 1 5.22 8.00 -7.30
C MET A 1 5.74 7.35 -6.02
N ARG A 2 5.68 7.99 -4.84
CA ARG A 2 6.28 7.43 -3.60
C ARG A 2 5.69 6.09 -3.17
N SER A 3 4.43 5.82 -3.48
CA SER A 3 3.79 4.52 -3.19
C SER A 3 4.31 3.36 -4.04
N ASP A 4 5.00 3.64 -5.15
CA ASP A 4 5.48 2.58 -6.04
C ASP A 4 6.63 1.78 -5.44
N THR A 5 7.40 2.36 -4.51
CA THR A 5 8.55 1.72 -3.86
C THR A 5 8.15 0.50 -3.03
N VAL A 6 6.91 0.46 -2.54
CA VAL A 6 6.36 -0.65 -1.72
C VAL A 6 5.43 -1.57 -2.52
N LYS A 7 4.92 -1.13 -3.69
CA LYS A 7 3.98 -1.90 -4.52
C LYS A 7 4.65 -2.62 -5.69
N LYS A 8 5.68 -2.01 -6.29
CA LYS A 8 6.32 -2.51 -7.52
C LYS A 8 7.63 -3.24 -7.20
N GLY A 9 7.96 -4.23 -8.04
CA GLY A 9 9.15 -5.06 -7.89
C GLY A 9 8.86 -6.42 -7.25
N PHE A 10 9.66 -7.42 -7.63
CA PHE A 10 9.54 -8.79 -7.15
C PHE A 10 9.86 -8.90 -5.65
N GLU A 11 10.93 -8.22 -5.22
CA GLU A 11 11.38 -8.13 -3.82
C GLU A 11 10.33 -7.54 -2.86
N ARG A 12 9.32 -6.84 -3.39
CA ARG A 12 8.26 -6.21 -2.58
C ARG A 12 7.04 -7.12 -2.36
N ALA A 13 7.12 -8.40 -2.71
CA ALA A 13 6.11 -9.40 -2.42
C ALA A 13 5.64 -9.44 -0.95
N PRO A 14 6.53 -9.44 0.08
CA PRO A 14 6.08 -9.45 1.48
C PRO A 14 5.39 -8.16 1.90
N HIS A 15 5.70 -7.02 1.30
CA HIS A 15 4.96 -5.78 1.58
C HIS A 15 3.55 -5.81 0.98
N ARG A 16 3.40 -6.34 -0.24
CA ARG A 16 2.09 -6.53 -0.88
C ARG A 16 1.21 -7.49 -0.10
N SER A 17 1.76 -8.56 0.50
CA SER A 17 0.95 -9.48 1.30
C SER A 17 0.36 -8.80 2.54
N LEU A 18 1.13 -7.94 3.22
CA LEU A 18 0.63 -7.14 4.34
C LEU A 18 -0.45 -6.14 3.92
N LEU A 19 -0.27 -5.48 2.78
CA LEU A 19 -1.27 -4.56 2.23
C LEU A 19 -2.57 -5.30 1.86
N LYS A 20 -2.48 -6.51 1.30
CA LYS A 20 -3.65 -7.36 1.03
C LYS A 20 -4.34 -7.80 2.32
N ALA A 21 -3.57 -8.16 3.35
CA ALA A 21 -4.12 -8.51 4.66
C ALA A 21 -4.85 -7.34 5.33
N ALA A 22 -4.41 -6.09 5.08
CA ALA A 22 -5.12 -4.88 5.51
C ALA A 22 -6.41 -4.58 4.73
N GLY A 23 -6.77 -5.41 3.73
CA GLY A 23 -8.00 -5.30 2.96
C GLY A 23 -7.85 -4.62 1.59
N LEU A 24 -6.63 -4.30 1.14
CA LEU A 24 -6.44 -3.75 -0.21
C LEU A 24 -6.59 -4.83 -1.28
N THR A 25 -7.37 -4.54 -2.30
CA THR A 25 -7.51 -5.40 -3.48
C THR A 25 -6.45 -5.10 -4.53
N ASP A 26 -6.29 -6.00 -5.51
CA ASP A 26 -5.37 -5.77 -6.63
C ASP A 26 -5.77 -4.54 -7.47
N ALA A 27 -7.06 -4.19 -7.53
CA ALA A 27 -7.54 -2.96 -8.17
C ALA A 27 -7.09 -1.70 -7.41
N ASP A 28 -6.98 -1.77 -6.08
CA ASP A 28 -6.56 -0.64 -5.25
C ASP A 28 -5.04 -0.40 -5.32
N MET A 29 -4.25 -1.43 -5.64
CA MET A 29 -2.81 -1.31 -5.82
C MET A 29 -2.43 -0.35 -6.96
N GLY A 30 -3.30 -0.15 -7.96
CA GLY A 30 -3.12 0.80 -9.05
C GLY A 30 -3.38 2.27 -8.65
N LYS A 31 -4.07 2.51 -7.53
CA LYS A 31 -4.47 3.85 -7.08
C LYS A 31 -3.34 4.56 -6.30
N PRO A 32 -3.32 5.90 -6.25
CA PRO A 32 -2.43 6.63 -5.37
C PRO A 32 -2.75 6.30 -3.90
N PHE A 33 -1.72 6.09 -3.08
CA PHE A 33 -1.90 5.85 -1.65
C PHE A 33 -1.83 7.18 -0.92
N ILE A 34 -2.88 7.51 -0.17
CA ILE A 34 -3.00 8.75 0.60
C ILE A 34 -3.09 8.37 2.08
N ALA A 35 -2.12 8.83 2.86
CA ALA A 35 -2.14 8.65 4.31
C ALA A 35 -3.03 9.72 4.94
N LEU A 36 -3.91 9.31 5.86
CA LEU A 36 -4.70 10.21 6.70
C LEU A 36 -4.08 10.23 8.10
N CYS A 37 -3.43 11.33 8.46
CA CYS A 37 -2.85 11.52 9.78
C CYS A 37 -3.78 12.40 10.61
N ASN A 38 -4.24 11.92 11.77
CA ASN A 38 -4.98 12.72 12.74
C ASN A 38 -4.21 12.76 14.07
N SER A 39 -4.47 13.78 14.88
CA SER A 39 -3.94 13.94 16.24
C SER A 39 -5.02 13.70 17.30
N PHE A 40 -5.93 12.76 17.04
CA PHE A 40 -6.98 12.43 17.98
C PHE A 40 -6.35 11.80 19.24
N VAL A 41 -6.71 12.31 20.42
CA VAL A 41 -6.25 11.87 21.74
C VAL A 41 -7.41 11.18 22.45
#